data_AF-A0AA51MVV2-F1
#
_entry.id   AF-A0AA51MVV2-F1
#
_cell.length_a   1.000
_cell.length_b   1.000
_cell.length_c   1.000
_cell.angle_alpha   90.00
_cell.angle_beta   90.00
_cell.angle_gamma   90.00
#
_symmetry.space_group_name_H-M   'P 1'
#
loop_
_entity.id
_entity.type
_entity.pdbx_description
1 polymer ?
#
loop_
_entity_poly.entity_id
_entity_poly.type
_entity_poly.pdbx_seq_one_letter_code
_entity_poly.pdbx_strand_id
1 'polypeptide(L)'
;MGKGENVKITGNQFNINNFMQNNKKNIGFKLWNSKIIMSGQNIFTTSIKQDKNEKLEGPQEPEGNMYKGIYESIVLDKIARKIARGEDITAEERAMIMEKAPDRLEKAVQANKRRKEIESRIKVAKSEREARDIILESKVEAKAAFDRGDQIYGEYLMEAANKVESEYNKNGGKNKEKIDKDINEKEKGNGIDIRL
;
A
#
# COMPACT_ATOMS: atom_id res chain seq x y z
N MET A 1 50.69 -7.62 -24.86
CA MET A 1 50.35 -6.74 -23.70
C MET A 1 48.95 -6.20 -23.92
N GLY A 2 48.00 -6.63 -23.09
CA GLY A 2 46.61 -6.15 -23.10
C GLY A 2 45.94 -6.66 -21.84
N LYS A 3 46.01 -5.88 -20.76
CA LYS A 3 45.39 -6.23 -19.47
C LYS A 3 43.92 -5.87 -19.55
N GLY A 4 43.04 -6.88 -19.54
CA GLY A 4 41.61 -6.72 -19.34
C GLY A 4 41.32 -6.44 -17.87
N GLU A 5 40.80 -5.26 -17.58
CA GLU A 5 40.42 -4.84 -16.23
C GLU A 5 39.12 -5.56 -15.80
N ASN A 6 39.19 -6.23 -14.66
CA ASN A 6 38.04 -6.77 -13.93
C ASN A 6 37.29 -5.61 -13.26
N VAL A 7 36.11 -5.24 -13.78
CA VAL A 7 35.22 -4.30 -13.11
C VAL A 7 34.47 -5.05 -12.00
N LYS A 8 34.94 -4.90 -10.77
CA LYS A 8 34.20 -5.29 -9.56
C LYS A 8 33.14 -4.22 -9.28
N ILE A 9 31.87 -4.55 -9.47
CA ILE A 9 30.76 -3.72 -9.00
C ILE A 9 30.63 -3.92 -7.49
N THR A 10 31.25 -3.02 -6.72
CA THR A 10 31.06 -2.95 -5.26
C THR A 10 29.72 -2.33 -4.95
N GLY A 11 28.95 -3.01 -4.09
CA GLY A 11 27.61 -2.62 -3.67
C GLY A 11 27.54 -1.19 -3.17
N ASN A 12 26.52 -0.47 -3.64
CA ASN A 12 26.21 0.90 -3.26
C ASN A 12 25.74 0.89 -1.80
N GLN A 13 26.64 1.17 -0.86
CA GLN A 13 26.32 1.39 0.55
C GLN A 13 25.65 2.77 0.67
N PHE A 14 24.32 2.78 0.64
CA PHE A 14 23.57 3.95 1.11
C PHE A 14 23.85 4.15 2.60
N ASN A 15 24.62 5.18 2.92
CA ASN A 15 24.97 5.57 4.28
C ASN A 15 23.83 6.41 4.87
N ILE A 16 22.99 5.79 5.69
CA ILE A 16 21.77 6.41 6.27
C ILE A 16 22.11 7.23 7.54
N ASN A 17 23.36 7.20 8.01
CA ASN A 17 23.70 7.63 9.37
C ASN A 17 23.63 9.15 9.63
N ASN A 18 23.42 10.00 8.61
CA ASN A 18 23.39 11.46 8.80
C ASN A 18 22.00 12.12 8.74
N PHE A 19 20.92 11.39 8.48
CA PHE A 19 19.60 12.04 8.39
C PHE A 19 18.84 12.12 9.73
N MET A 20 19.27 11.36 10.74
CA MET A 20 18.56 11.25 12.03
C MET A 20 18.92 12.31 13.08
N GLN A 21 19.83 13.24 12.79
CA GLN A 21 20.29 14.19 13.83
C GLN A 21 19.59 15.56 13.84
N ASN A 22 18.80 15.92 12.81
CA ASN A 22 18.30 17.31 12.68
C ASN A 22 16.79 17.54 12.81
N ASN A 23 16.00 16.57 13.30
CA ASN A 23 14.56 16.78 13.50
C ASN A 23 14.09 16.64 14.96
N LYS A 24 14.86 17.17 15.90
CA LYS A 24 14.38 17.52 17.26
C LYS A 24 13.62 18.85 17.29
N LYS A 25 12.65 19.04 16.38
CA LYS A 25 11.65 20.09 16.51
C LYS A 25 10.27 19.46 16.41
N ASN A 26 9.57 19.52 17.54
CA ASN A 26 8.19 19.11 17.75
C ASN A 26 7.31 19.41 16.53
N ILE A 27 6.97 18.37 15.77
CA ILE A 27 5.77 18.34 14.95
C ILE A 27 5.00 17.13 15.44
N GLY A 28 3.98 17.41 16.26
CA GLY A 28 3.09 16.39 16.79
C GLY A 28 2.60 15.49 15.66
N PHE A 29 2.97 14.22 15.75
CA PHE A 29 2.55 13.19 14.82
C PHE A 29 1.04 13.03 14.96
N LYS A 30 0.26 13.68 14.10
CA LYS A 30 -1.17 13.42 13.99
C LYS A 30 -1.30 12.04 13.35
N LEU A 31 -1.83 11.07 14.10
CA LEU A 31 -2.40 9.86 13.53
C LEU A 31 -3.31 10.28 12.39
N TRP A 32 -3.04 9.78 11.18
CA TRP A 32 -3.94 9.96 10.06
C TRP A 32 -5.18 9.11 10.36
N ASN A 33 -6.12 9.69 11.11
CA ASN A 33 -7.43 9.12 11.36
C ASN A 33 -8.06 8.87 9.99
N SER A 34 -8.35 7.62 9.67
CA SER A 34 -8.88 7.13 8.40
C SER A 34 -10.34 7.56 8.14
N LYS A 35 -10.70 8.77 8.55
CA LYS A 35 -12.00 9.43 8.31
C LYS A 35 -11.92 10.51 7.24
N ILE A 36 -10.85 10.55 6.45
CA ILE A 36 -10.92 11.11 5.10
C ILE A 36 -11.22 9.93 4.17
N ILE A 37 -12.47 9.49 4.24
CA ILE A 37 -13.13 8.85 3.11
C ILE A 37 -13.17 9.96 2.05
N MET A 38 -12.23 9.97 1.11
CA MET A 38 -12.45 10.63 -0.17
C MET A 38 -13.49 9.80 -0.91
N SER A 39 -14.74 9.93 -0.47
CA SER A 39 -15.86 9.79 -1.38
C SER A 39 -15.65 10.85 -2.45
N GLY A 40 -15.78 10.47 -3.71
CA GLY A 40 -15.73 11.38 -4.86
C GLY A 40 -16.90 12.34 -4.88
N GLN A 41 -17.01 13.21 -3.87
CA GLN A 41 -17.99 14.27 -3.77
C GLN A 41 -17.25 15.57 -3.41
N ASN A 42 -17.33 16.54 -4.31
CA ASN A 42 -17.00 17.96 -4.16
C ASN A 42 -15.54 18.38 -4.46
N ILE A 43 -15.20 18.44 -5.75
CA ILE A 43 -14.14 19.35 -6.26
C ILE A 43 -14.69 20.39 -7.26
N PHE A 44 -15.97 20.29 -7.68
CA PHE A 44 -16.60 21.31 -8.54
C PHE A 44 -17.81 21.95 -7.86
N THR A 45 -17.55 22.93 -7.00
CA THR A 45 -18.51 24.01 -6.74
C THR A 45 -17.89 25.31 -7.23
N THR A 46 -17.76 25.44 -8.56
CA THR A 46 -17.76 26.76 -9.19
C THR A 46 -19.02 27.47 -8.72
N SER A 47 -18.84 28.57 -7.98
CA SER A 47 -19.93 29.45 -7.58
C SER A 47 -20.54 30.09 -8.82
N ILE A 48 -21.52 29.42 -9.43
CA ILE A 48 -22.36 30.01 -10.45
C ILE A 48 -23.30 30.97 -9.72
N LYS A 49 -22.96 32.26 -9.72
CA LYS A 49 -23.95 33.31 -9.47
C LYS A 49 -24.95 33.22 -10.62
N GLN A 50 -26.17 32.77 -10.32
CA GLN A 50 -27.28 32.80 -11.26
C GLN A 50 -27.72 34.24 -11.44
N ASP A 51 -27.16 34.94 -12.42
CA ASP A 51 -27.84 36.08 -13.03
C ASP A 51 -29.00 35.53 -13.87
N LYS A 52 -30.21 35.66 -13.33
CA LYS A 52 -31.45 35.27 -14.00
C LYS A 52 -31.79 36.35 -15.02
N ASN A 53 -31.21 36.30 -16.21
CA ASN A 53 -31.76 36.89 -17.44
C ASN A 53 -30.84 36.61 -18.63
N GLU A 54 -30.78 35.35 -19.09
CA GLU A 54 -30.38 35.09 -20.48
C GLU A 54 -31.08 33.82 -20.96
N LYS A 55 -31.84 33.95 -22.05
CA LYS A 55 -32.45 32.82 -22.75
C LYS A 55 -31.31 32.03 -23.40
N LEU A 56 -30.86 30.98 -22.72
CA LEU A 56 -29.90 30.03 -23.29
C LEU A 56 -30.66 29.07 -24.20
N GLU A 57 -30.39 29.22 -25.50
CA GLU A 57 -30.64 28.21 -26.52
C GLU A 57 -30.08 26.85 -26.05
N GLY A 58 -30.81 25.77 -26.38
CA GLY A 58 -30.61 24.45 -25.78
C GLY A 58 -29.17 23.93 -25.92
N PRO A 59 -28.69 23.12 -24.96
CA PRO A 59 -27.36 22.55 -25.03
C PRO A 59 -27.26 21.60 -26.23
N GLN A 60 -26.45 21.98 -27.22
CA GLN A 60 -25.85 21.06 -28.17
C GLN A 60 -24.93 20.12 -27.39
N GLU A 61 -25.09 18.81 -27.57
CA GLU A 61 -24.38 17.75 -26.85
C GLU A 61 -22.85 17.78 -27.08
N PRO A 62 -22.02 17.76 -26.00
CA PRO A 62 -20.79 16.98 -26.04
C PRO A 62 -20.49 16.25 -24.71
N GLU A 63 -21.47 16.06 -23.83
CA GLU A 63 -21.23 15.64 -22.44
C GLU A 63 -21.02 14.12 -22.23
N GLY A 64 -21.47 13.26 -23.15
CA GLY A 64 -21.51 11.79 -22.94
C GLY A 64 -20.14 11.08 -22.90
N ASN A 65 -19.12 11.61 -23.58
CA ASN A 65 -17.84 10.90 -23.74
C ASN A 65 -16.88 11.05 -22.54
N MET A 66 -16.98 12.17 -21.80
CA MET A 66 -16.09 12.45 -20.67
C MET A 66 -16.37 11.52 -19.48
N TYR A 67 -17.64 11.26 -19.16
CA TYR A 67 -18.04 10.39 -18.06
C TYR A 67 -17.60 8.93 -18.29
N LYS A 68 -17.62 8.47 -19.54
CA LYS A 68 -17.20 7.11 -19.91
C LYS A 68 -15.72 6.87 -19.64
N GLY A 69 -14.84 7.80 -20.04
CA GLY A 69 -13.40 7.69 -19.81
C GLY A 69 -13.01 7.73 -18.32
N ILE A 70 -13.72 8.55 -17.52
CA ILE A 70 -13.51 8.60 -16.06
C ILE A 70 -13.91 7.27 -15.41
N TYR A 71 -15.09 6.75 -15.75
CA TYR A 71 -15.57 5.48 -15.21
C TYR A 71 -14.61 4.33 -15.52
N GLU A 72 -14.15 4.26 -16.77
CA GLU A 72 -13.20 3.26 -17.23
C GLU A 72 -11.85 3.34 -16.49
N SER A 73 -11.30 4.55 -16.32
CA SER A 73 -10.08 4.76 -15.54
C SER A 73 -10.23 4.28 -14.09
N ILE A 74 -11.39 4.51 -13.47
CA ILE A 74 -11.68 4.03 -12.10
C ILE A 74 -11.74 2.50 -12.04
N VAL A 75 -12.37 1.86 -13.03
CA VAL A 75 -12.46 0.39 -13.10
C VAL A 75 -11.06 -0.21 -13.26
N LEU A 76 -10.27 0.32 -14.19
CA LEU A 76 -8.89 -0.13 -14.42
C LEU A 76 -8.01 0.05 -13.18
N ASP A 77 -8.18 1.17 -12.45
CA ASP A 77 -7.47 1.39 -11.20
C ASP A 77 -7.87 0.39 -10.10
N LYS A 78 -9.16 0.06 -9.99
CA LYS A 78 -9.63 -0.97 -9.06
C LYS A 78 -9.02 -2.34 -9.36
N ILE A 79 -8.96 -2.73 -10.63
CA ILE A 79 -8.33 -3.99 -11.05
C ILE A 79 -6.84 -3.97 -10.69
N ALA A 80 -6.13 -2.88 -11.00
CA ALA A 80 -4.73 -2.73 -10.66
C ALA A 80 -4.47 -2.83 -9.14
N ARG A 81 -5.30 -2.20 -8.30
CA ARG A 81 -5.20 -2.33 -6.84
C ARG A 81 -5.44 -3.76 -6.35
N LYS A 82 -6.41 -4.49 -6.92
CA LYS A 82 -6.60 -5.93 -6.61
C LYS A 82 -5.32 -6.72 -6.87
N ILE A 83 -4.70 -6.51 -8.05
CA ILE A 83 -3.44 -7.17 -8.43
C ILE A 83 -2.34 -6.81 -7.43
N ALA A 84 -2.18 -5.54 -7.07
CA ALA A 84 -1.17 -5.07 -6.13
C ALA A 84 -1.33 -5.72 -4.73
N ARG A 85 -2.57 -5.90 -4.27
CA ARG A 85 -2.90 -6.64 -3.04
C ARG A 85 -2.71 -8.14 -3.15
N GLY A 86 -2.51 -8.66 -4.37
CA GLY A 86 -2.41 -10.10 -4.64
C GLY A 86 -3.74 -10.83 -4.57
N GLU A 87 -4.84 -10.13 -4.81
CA GLU A 87 -6.17 -10.72 -4.95
C GLU A 87 -6.32 -11.36 -6.33
N ASP A 88 -7.17 -12.38 -6.41
CA ASP A 88 -7.51 -13.00 -7.68
C ASP A 88 -8.32 -12.03 -8.56
N ILE A 89 -8.02 -12.05 -9.86
CA ILE A 89 -8.74 -11.29 -10.89
C ILE A 89 -9.32 -12.25 -11.92
N THR A 90 -10.46 -11.88 -12.51
CA THR A 90 -11.08 -12.70 -13.55
C THR A 90 -10.31 -12.62 -14.88
N ALA A 91 -10.60 -13.54 -15.81
CA ALA A 91 -10.00 -13.51 -17.14
C ALA A 91 -10.39 -12.24 -17.90
N GLU A 92 -11.62 -11.76 -17.73
CA GLU A 92 -12.13 -10.53 -18.32
C GLU A 92 -11.43 -9.30 -17.74
N GLU A 93 -11.26 -9.24 -16.41
CA GLU A 93 -10.50 -8.15 -15.76
C GLU A 93 -9.06 -8.11 -16.24
N ARG A 94 -8.43 -9.28 -16.39
CA ARG A 94 -7.06 -9.41 -16.91
C ARG A 94 -6.95 -8.94 -18.36
N ALA A 95 -7.86 -9.37 -19.24
CA ALA A 95 -7.87 -8.96 -20.63
C ALA A 95 -8.09 -7.44 -20.75
N MET A 96 -9.04 -6.90 -19.98
CA MET A 96 -9.38 -5.48 -19.98
C MET A 96 -8.19 -4.59 -19.59
N ILE A 97 -7.49 -4.89 -18.49
CA ILE A 97 -6.35 -4.08 -18.05
C ILE A 97 -5.14 -4.24 -18.97
N MET A 98 -4.94 -5.43 -19.55
CA MET A 98 -3.86 -5.69 -20.51
C MET A 98 -4.03 -4.89 -21.80
N GLU A 99 -5.27 -4.77 -22.28
CA GLU A 99 -5.59 -3.99 -23.49
C GLU A 99 -5.55 -2.48 -23.23
N LYS A 100 -6.12 -2.02 -22.13
CA LYS A 100 -6.46 -0.60 -21.95
C LYS A 100 -5.51 0.18 -21.05
N ALA A 101 -4.78 -0.50 -20.16
CA ALA A 101 -3.83 0.14 -19.25
C ALA A 101 -2.64 -0.78 -18.93
N PRO A 102 -1.83 -1.16 -19.95
CA PRO A 102 -0.68 -2.05 -19.76
C PRO A 102 0.34 -1.50 -18.75
N ASP A 103 0.55 -0.18 -18.71
CA ASP A 103 1.45 0.45 -17.75
C ASP A 103 0.97 0.25 -16.30
N ARG A 104 -0.34 0.40 -16.05
CA ARG A 104 -0.91 0.18 -14.71
C ARG A 104 -0.82 -1.28 -14.30
N LEU A 105 -1.03 -2.20 -15.25
CA LEU A 105 -0.83 -3.64 -15.04
C LEU A 105 0.62 -3.92 -14.62
N GLU A 106 1.60 -3.36 -15.33
CA GLU A 106 3.02 -3.56 -15.00
C GLU A 106 3.33 -3.07 -13.58
N LYS A 107 2.94 -1.84 -13.24
CA LYS A 107 3.17 -1.28 -11.90
C LYS A 107 2.47 -2.07 -10.80
N ALA A 108 1.24 -2.54 -11.03
CA ALA A 108 0.52 -3.36 -10.07
C ALA A 108 1.19 -4.73 -9.84
N VAL A 109 1.70 -5.35 -10.90
CA VAL A 109 2.48 -6.61 -10.80
C VAL A 109 3.79 -6.38 -10.05
N GLN A 110 4.49 -5.28 -10.32
CA GLN A 110 5.70 -4.90 -9.57
C GLN A 110 5.40 -4.69 -8.07
N ALA A 111 4.31 -3.99 -7.74
CA ALA A 111 3.87 -3.80 -6.36
C ALA A 111 3.52 -5.12 -5.66
N ASN A 112 2.83 -6.04 -6.34
CA ASN A 112 2.51 -7.36 -5.80
C ASN A 112 3.76 -8.23 -5.57
N LYS A 113 4.75 -8.15 -6.48
CA LYS A 113 6.03 -8.81 -6.27
C LYS A 113 6.68 -8.30 -4.98
N ARG A 114 6.72 -6.98 -4.80
CA ARG A 114 7.26 -6.35 -3.59
C ARG A 114 6.48 -6.75 -2.34
N ARG A 115 5.14 -6.83 -2.40
CA ARG A 115 4.28 -7.35 -1.32
C ARG A 115 4.76 -8.72 -0.82
N LYS A 116 4.98 -9.66 -1.73
CA LYS A 116 5.43 -11.04 -1.40
C LYS A 116 6.81 -11.04 -0.74
N GLU A 117 7.70 -10.13 -1.14
CA GLU A 117 9.00 -9.95 -0.49
C GLU A 117 8.85 -9.43 0.94
N ILE A 118 7.97 -8.45 1.17
CA ILE A 118 7.68 -7.90 2.49
C ILE A 118 7.12 -9.00 3.41
N GLU A 119 6.15 -9.77 2.93
CA GLU A 119 5.59 -10.91 3.67
C GLU A 119 6.65 -11.94 4.04
N SER A 120 7.56 -12.24 3.11
CA SER A 120 8.66 -13.17 3.35
C SER A 120 9.61 -12.64 4.43
N ARG A 121 9.94 -11.34 4.40
CA ARG A 121 10.75 -10.67 5.43
C ARG A 121 10.07 -10.70 6.81
N ILE A 122 8.76 -10.43 6.86
CA ILE A 122 7.99 -10.49 8.12
C ILE A 122 7.96 -11.90 8.70
N LYS A 123 7.83 -12.94 7.85
CA LYS A 123 7.86 -14.34 8.30
C LYS A 123 9.16 -14.67 9.02
N VAL A 124 10.30 -14.16 8.55
CA VAL A 124 11.62 -14.42 9.17
C VAL A 124 11.99 -13.43 10.29
N ALA A 125 11.20 -12.37 10.51
CA ALA A 125 11.45 -11.41 11.58
C ALA A 125 11.43 -12.09 12.96
N LYS A 126 12.41 -11.75 13.81
CA LYS A 126 12.63 -12.33 15.14
C LYS A 126 11.74 -11.73 16.21
N SER A 127 11.25 -10.52 15.97
CA SER A 127 10.42 -9.78 16.92
C SER A 127 9.29 -9.04 16.23
N GLU A 128 8.26 -8.70 17.00
CA GLU A 128 7.17 -7.84 16.51
C GLU A 128 7.69 -6.47 16.08
N ARG A 129 8.67 -5.91 16.79
CA ARG A 129 9.29 -4.63 16.44
C ARG A 129 9.93 -4.70 15.05
N GLU A 130 10.71 -5.75 14.80
CA GLU A 130 11.35 -5.96 13.49
C GLU A 130 10.32 -6.13 12.37
N ALA A 131 9.22 -6.86 12.62
CA ALA A 131 8.12 -6.98 11.65
C ALA A 131 7.45 -5.62 11.36
N ARG A 132 7.21 -4.79 12.38
CA ARG A 132 6.67 -3.44 12.22
C ARG A 132 7.64 -2.51 11.48
N ASP A 133 8.93 -2.61 11.75
CA ASP A 133 9.96 -1.82 11.07
C ASP A 133 10.02 -2.18 9.57
N ILE A 134 9.93 -3.47 9.21
CA ILE A 134 9.83 -3.93 7.82
C ILE A 134 8.61 -3.33 7.10
N ILE A 135 7.44 -3.31 7.76
CA ILE A 135 6.21 -2.71 7.22
C ILE A 135 6.41 -1.20 7.02
N LEU A 136 6.99 -0.52 8.00
CA LEU A 136 7.22 0.93 7.96
C LEU A 136 8.19 1.30 6.83
N GLU A 137 9.30 0.59 6.70
CA GLU A 137 10.25 0.75 5.59
C GLU A 137 9.55 0.68 4.23
N SER A 138 8.63 -0.27 4.08
CA SER A 138 7.89 -0.48 2.84
C SER A 138 6.92 0.68 2.52
N LYS A 139 6.30 1.27 3.55
CA LYS A 139 5.46 2.46 3.38
C LYS A 139 6.28 3.71 3.04
N VAL A 140 7.48 3.83 3.60
CA VAL A 140 8.42 4.90 3.25
C VAL A 140 8.91 4.75 1.81
N GLU A 141 9.20 3.52 1.37
CA GLU A 141 9.54 3.19 -0.02
C GLU A 141 8.41 3.61 -0.98
N ALA A 142 7.16 3.25 -0.65
CA ALA A 142 5.98 3.66 -1.42
C ALA A 142 5.84 5.19 -1.53
N LYS A 143 6.01 5.90 -0.41
CA LYS A 143 5.96 7.37 -0.41
C LYS A 143 7.10 7.96 -1.26
N ALA A 144 8.31 7.42 -1.13
CA ALA A 144 9.46 7.90 -1.89
C ALA A 144 9.27 7.70 -3.40
N ALA A 145 8.67 6.58 -3.82
CA ALA A 145 8.31 6.35 -5.22
C ALA A 145 7.29 7.39 -5.72
N PHE A 146 6.25 7.64 -4.92
CA PHE A 146 5.23 8.64 -5.23
C PHE A 146 5.84 10.05 -5.39
N ASP A 147 6.67 10.47 -4.44
CA ASP A 147 7.29 11.79 -4.43
C ASP A 147 8.32 11.99 -5.56
N ARG A 148 8.94 10.90 -6.06
CA ARG A 148 9.94 10.92 -7.14
C ARG A 148 9.34 10.89 -8.55
N GLY A 149 8.01 10.92 -8.66
CA GLY A 149 7.31 11.02 -9.95
C GLY A 149 6.72 9.71 -10.45
N ASP A 150 6.93 8.59 -9.77
CA ASP A 150 6.23 7.33 -10.08
C ASP A 150 5.00 7.16 -9.17
N GLN A 151 4.04 8.08 -9.35
CA GLN A 151 2.86 8.19 -8.50
C GLN A 151 2.02 6.92 -8.50
N ILE A 152 1.78 6.35 -9.68
CA ILE A 152 0.98 5.12 -9.85
C ILE A 152 1.62 3.95 -9.10
N TYR A 153 2.93 3.74 -9.29
CA TYR A 153 3.63 2.69 -8.56
C TYR A 153 3.61 2.93 -7.05
N GLY A 154 3.87 4.16 -6.60
CA GLY A 154 3.87 4.53 -5.19
C GLY A 154 2.52 4.24 -4.52
N GLU A 155 1.41 4.55 -5.20
CA GLU A 155 0.07 4.23 -4.71
C GLU A 155 -0.17 2.73 -4.61
N TYR A 156 0.19 1.96 -5.64
CA TYR A 156 0.01 0.51 -5.64
C TYR A 156 0.90 -0.18 -4.61
N LEU A 157 2.12 0.30 -4.41
CA LEU A 157 3.01 -0.20 -3.37
C LEU A 157 2.50 0.13 -1.97
N MET A 158 1.90 1.32 -1.77
CA MET A 158 1.26 1.68 -0.52
C MET A 158 0.07 0.75 -0.22
N GLU A 159 -0.77 0.47 -1.22
CA GLU A 159 -1.88 -0.47 -1.12
C GLU A 159 -1.39 -1.88 -0.73
N ALA A 160 -0.33 -2.35 -1.39
CA ALA A 160 0.32 -3.61 -1.07
C ALA A 160 0.85 -3.66 0.37
N ALA A 161 1.56 -2.63 0.83
CA ALA A 161 2.09 -2.56 2.19
C ALA A 161 0.97 -2.53 3.25
N ASN A 162 -0.12 -1.81 3.00
CA ASN A 162 -1.30 -1.76 3.88
C ASN A 162 -1.99 -3.13 3.98
N LYS A 163 -2.07 -3.87 2.88
CA LYS A 163 -2.60 -5.24 2.88
C LYS A 163 -1.78 -6.15 3.79
N VAL A 164 -0.45 -6.11 3.68
CA VAL A 164 0.46 -6.89 4.55
C VAL A 164 0.29 -6.51 6.02
N GLU A 165 0.21 -5.22 6.34
CA GLU A 165 0.00 -4.76 7.71
C GLU A 165 -1.35 -5.25 8.28
N SER A 166 -2.42 -5.17 7.49
CA SER A 166 -3.74 -5.65 7.89
C SER A 166 -3.72 -7.15 8.20
N GLU A 167 -3.08 -7.95 7.35
CA GLU A 167 -2.97 -9.40 7.56
C GLU A 167 -2.10 -9.75 8.76
N TYR A 168 -0.96 -9.06 8.93
CA TYR A 168 -0.10 -9.22 10.08
C TYR A 168 -0.85 -8.94 11.40
N ASN A 169 -1.63 -7.86 11.43
CA ASN A 169 -2.43 -7.47 12.60
C ASN A 169 -3.57 -8.47 12.87
N LYS A 170 -4.28 -8.94 11.84
CA LYS A 170 -5.34 -9.96 11.97
C LYS A 170 -4.79 -11.30 12.51
N ASN A 171 -3.56 -11.63 12.15
CA ASN A 171 -2.90 -12.84 12.64
C ASN A 171 -2.37 -12.70 14.07
N GLY A 172 -2.59 -11.57 14.76
CA GLY A 172 -2.16 -11.35 16.13
C GLY A 172 -0.65 -11.12 16.29
N GLY A 173 0.03 -10.77 15.19
CA GLY A 173 1.47 -10.59 15.16
C GLY A 173 2.27 -11.82 15.59
N LYS A 174 3.54 -11.61 15.96
CA LYS A 174 4.43 -12.68 16.43
C LYS A 174 4.08 -13.25 17.83
N ASN A 175 3.06 -12.72 18.51
CA ASN A 175 2.76 -13.06 19.92
C ASN A 175 1.68 -14.14 20.11
N LYS A 176 0.96 -14.60 19.06
CA LYS A 176 -0.03 -15.68 19.24
C LYS A 176 0.56 -16.97 19.78
N GLU A 177 1.77 -17.36 19.34
CA GLU A 177 2.41 -18.61 19.79
C GLU A 177 2.83 -18.61 21.27
N LYS A 178 2.97 -17.43 21.91
CA LYS A 178 3.31 -17.36 23.34
C LYS A 178 2.08 -17.52 24.24
N ILE A 179 0.93 -16.99 23.83
CA ILE A 179 -0.30 -17.05 24.62
C ILE A 179 -0.79 -18.50 24.75
N ASP A 180 -0.70 -19.30 23.69
CA ASP A 180 -1.17 -20.70 23.70
C ASP A 180 -0.25 -21.65 24.51
N LYS A 181 1.03 -21.29 24.70
CA LYS A 181 1.97 -22.06 25.55
C LYS A 181 1.77 -21.77 27.03
N ASP A 182 1.56 -20.51 27.41
CA ASP A 182 1.38 -20.12 28.81
C ASP A 182 0.06 -20.65 29.41
N ILE A 183 -0.96 -20.89 28.57
CA ILE A 183 -2.24 -21.49 29.00
C ILE A 183 -2.07 -23.01 29.26
N ASN A 184 -1.32 -23.72 28.41
CA ASN A 184 -1.10 -25.17 28.56
C ASN A 184 -0.17 -25.55 29.74
N GLU A 185 0.72 -24.65 30.19
CA GLU A 185 1.55 -24.89 31.36
C GLU A 185 0.82 -24.63 32.69
N LYS A 186 -0.15 -23.69 32.71
CA LYS A 186 -0.94 -23.41 33.93
C LYS A 186 -1.93 -24.52 34.29
N GLU A 187 -2.43 -25.29 33.32
CA GLU A 187 -3.39 -26.37 33.59
C GLU A 187 -2.76 -27.69 34.06
N LYS A 188 -1.42 -27.82 34.01
CA LYS A 188 -0.71 -29.03 34.49
C LYS A 188 -0.27 -28.98 35.96
N GLY A 189 -0.55 -27.89 36.67
CA GLY A 189 0.03 -27.62 37.99
C GLY A 189 -0.81 -27.94 39.24
N ASN A 190 -2.13 -28.09 39.14
CA ASN A 190 -2.99 -28.16 40.34
C ASN A 190 -3.90 -29.40 40.37
N GLY A 191 -3.29 -30.59 40.40
CA GLY A 191 -3.93 -31.78 40.96
C GLY A 191 -3.66 -31.83 42.45
N ILE A 192 -4.55 -31.25 43.28
CA ILE A 192 -4.50 -31.45 44.73
C ILE A 192 -4.96 -32.89 45.00
N ASP A 193 -4.03 -33.78 45.34
CA ASP A 193 -4.31 -35.16 45.75
C ASP A 193 -4.87 -35.14 47.19
N ILE A 194 -6.19 -35.01 47.33
CA ILE A 194 -6.87 -35.14 48.63
C ILE A 194 -7.18 -36.62 48.83
N ARG A 195 -6.29 -37.33 49.52
CA ARG A 195 -6.61 -38.64 50.10
C ARG A 195 -7.40 -38.43 51.39
N LEU A 196 -8.65 -38.91 51.38
CA LEU A 196 -9.56 -39.03 52.54
C LEU A 196 -9.14 -40.18 53.45
#